data_AF-A0A9X3DEX6-F1
#
_entry.id   AF-A0A9X3DEX6-F1
#
_cell.length_a   1.000
_cell.length_b   1.000
_cell.length_c   1.000
_cell.angle_alpha   90.00
_cell.angle_beta   90.00
_cell.angle_gamma   90.00
#
_symmetry.space_group_name_H-M   'P 1'
#
loop_
_entity.id
_entity.type
_entity.pdbx_description
1 polymer ?
#
loop_
_entity_poly.entity_id
_entity_poly.type
_entity_poly.pdbx_seq_one_letter_code
_entity_poly.pdbx_strand_id
1 'polypeptide(L)'
;MDKLLPIIIPGTIGILGAILAIIINRYFDKRNKLLASKREQLEKIFAPLEILSKVNKQEFTRFQKIVNHIPGEREFIEQSIWYPNNLEIKRIIMTQSHLLDHMPNEFLDILDHVNLWLFVYDAKYDKKTHHDHVYAGPHGKPYPTHADEFIFKKASMYRKLLNQ
;
A
#
# COMPACT_ATOMS: atom_id res chain seq x y z
N MET A 1 -76.65 2.79 -2.74
CA MET A 1 -75.90 1.66 -3.33
C MET A 1 -75.01 2.24 -4.43
N ASP A 2 -73.91 2.85 -4.04
CA ASP A 2 -72.62 2.17 -3.79
C ASP A 2 -72.00 1.65 -5.09
N LYS A 3 -71.01 2.39 -5.60
CA LYS A 3 -69.60 1.97 -5.59
C LYS A 3 -68.77 2.97 -6.40
N LEU A 4 -68.32 4.03 -5.70
CA LEU A 4 -67.09 4.73 -6.03
C LEU A 4 -65.96 4.00 -5.29
N LEU A 5 -65.02 3.41 -6.02
CA LEU A 5 -63.63 3.06 -5.63
C LEU A 5 -63.01 2.14 -6.71
N PRO A 6 -61.69 2.19 -6.97
CA PRO A 6 -60.94 3.34 -7.48
C PRO A 6 -60.14 2.97 -8.74
N ILE A 7 -60.03 3.91 -9.68
CA ILE A 7 -59.00 3.87 -10.72
C ILE A 7 -57.66 4.19 -10.04
N ILE A 8 -56.91 3.16 -9.65
CA ILE A 8 -55.54 3.33 -9.15
C ILE A 8 -54.55 3.25 -10.34
N ILE A 9 -54.39 4.43 -10.96
CA ILE A 9 -53.14 5.13 -11.32
C ILE A 9 -52.10 4.40 -12.23
N PRO A 10 -52.09 4.67 -13.55
CA PRO A 10 -50.90 4.47 -14.41
C PRO A 10 -49.67 5.27 -13.94
N GLY A 11 -49.91 6.41 -13.29
CA GLY A 11 -48.89 7.26 -12.67
C GLY A 11 -48.16 6.67 -11.46
N THR A 12 -48.72 5.73 -10.68
CA THR A 12 -47.97 5.08 -9.57
C THR A 12 -46.89 4.14 -10.09
N ILE A 13 -47.17 3.43 -11.20
CA ILE A 13 -46.19 2.55 -11.87
C ILE A 13 -45.04 3.37 -12.47
N GLY A 14 -45.35 4.52 -13.09
CA GLY A 14 -44.33 5.46 -13.61
C GLY A 14 -43.44 6.05 -12.51
N ILE A 15 -44.03 6.42 -11.36
CA ILE A 15 -43.29 6.92 -10.19
C ILE A 15 -42.40 5.82 -9.59
N LEU A 16 -42.91 4.59 -9.44
CA LEU A 16 -42.13 3.45 -8.96
C LEU A 16 -40.94 3.12 -9.88
N GLY A 17 -41.14 3.17 -11.20
CA GLY A 17 -40.07 2.99 -12.18
C GLY A 17 -38.99 4.07 -12.09
N ALA A 18 -39.38 5.34 -11.94
CA ALA A 18 -38.45 6.44 -11.77
C ALA A 18 -37.66 6.33 -10.44
N ILE A 19 -38.32 5.98 -9.34
CA ILE A 19 -37.67 5.75 -8.03
C ILE A 19 -36.66 4.60 -8.14
N LEU A 20 -37.04 3.48 -8.78
CA LEU A 20 -36.16 2.34 -8.97
C LEU A 20 -34.92 2.70 -9.83
N ALA A 21 -35.11 3.44 -10.92
CA ALA A 21 -34.01 3.92 -11.77
C ALA A 21 -33.04 4.83 -10.99
N ILE A 22 -33.55 5.72 -10.14
CA ILE A 22 -32.73 6.58 -9.28
C ILE A 22 -31.91 5.74 -8.28
N ILE A 23 -32.53 4.73 -7.66
CA ILE A 23 -31.84 3.83 -6.72
C ILE A 23 -30.72 3.06 -7.43
N ILE A 24 -31.02 2.50 -8.61
CA ILE A 24 -30.07 1.76 -9.43
C ILE A 24 -28.89 2.66 -9.85
N ASN A 25 -29.16 3.86 -10.34
CA ASN A 25 -28.11 4.81 -10.73
C ASN A 25 -27.22 5.20 -9.54
N ARG A 26 -27.82 5.52 -8.38
CA ARG A 26 -27.05 5.82 -7.16
C ARG A 26 -26.19 4.64 -6.70
N TYR A 27 -26.68 3.42 -6.86
CA TYR A 27 -25.93 2.22 -6.55
C TYR A 27 -24.71 2.07 -7.48
N PHE A 28 -24.90 2.20 -8.79
CA PHE A 28 -23.80 2.13 -9.77
C PHE A 28 -22.80 3.26 -9.59
N ASP A 29 -23.23 4.49 -9.34
CA ASP A 29 -22.34 5.63 -9.08
C ASP A 29 -21.47 5.40 -7.85
N LYS A 30 -22.05 4.91 -6.75
CA LYS A 30 -21.30 4.58 -5.54
C LYS A 30 -20.29 3.45 -5.81
N ARG A 31 -20.70 2.41 -6.53
CA ARG A 31 -19.82 1.30 -6.92
C ARG A 31 -18.65 1.80 -7.78
N ASN A 32 -18.93 2.62 -8.80
CA ASN A 32 -17.91 3.15 -9.70
C ASN A 32 -16.90 4.04 -8.96
N LYS A 33 -17.37 4.91 -8.06
CA LYS A 33 -16.50 5.73 -7.22
C LYS A 33 -15.62 4.88 -6.30
N LEU A 34 -16.18 3.83 -5.70
CA LEU A 34 -15.42 2.89 -4.88
C LEU A 34 -14.34 2.18 -5.70
N LEU A 35 -14.68 1.65 -6.88
CA LEU A 35 -13.73 0.97 -7.76
C LEU A 35 -12.61 1.91 -8.23
N ALA A 36 -12.95 3.15 -8.60
CA ALA A 36 -11.96 4.16 -8.97
C ALA A 36 -10.98 4.45 -7.81
N SER A 37 -11.50 4.65 -6.60
CA SER A 37 -10.68 4.84 -5.39
C SER A 37 -9.78 3.62 -5.13
N LYS A 38 -10.29 2.38 -5.25
CA LYS A 38 -9.47 1.18 -5.03
C LYS A 38 -8.42 0.95 -6.11
N ARG A 39 -8.71 1.33 -7.36
CA ARG A 39 -7.72 1.35 -8.44
C ARG A 39 -6.60 2.33 -8.14
N GLU A 40 -6.93 3.55 -7.72
CA GLU A 40 -5.95 4.56 -7.39
C GLU A 40 -5.07 4.15 -6.19
N GLN A 41 -5.67 3.60 -5.13
CA GLN A 41 -4.93 3.04 -3.99
C GLN A 41 -4.00 1.89 -4.43
N LEU A 42 -4.46 1.01 -5.32
CA LEU A 42 -3.64 -0.08 -5.85
C LEU A 42 -2.44 0.46 -6.64
N GLU A 43 -2.69 1.33 -7.61
CA GLU A 43 -1.66 1.82 -8.55
C GLU A 43 -0.63 2.72 -7.87
N LYS A 44 -1.06 3.58 -6.94
CA LYS A 44 -0.19 4.60 -6.33
C LYS A 44 0.46 4.16 -5.02
N ILE A 45 -0.11 3.17 -4.32
CA ILE A 45 0.38 2.72 -3.01
C ILE A 45 0.75 1.24 -3.05
N PHE A 46 -0.23 0.36 -3.22
CA PHE A 46 -0.03 -1.04 -2.88
C PHE A 46 0.82 -1.81 -3.90
N ALA A 47 0.66 -1.53 -5.20
CA ALA A 47 1.48 -2.15 -6.25
C ALA A 47 2.96 -1.74 -6.18
N PRO A 48 3.31 -0.44 -6.09
CA PRO A 48 4.72 -0.06 -5.99
C PRO A 48 5.35 -0.52 -4.67
N LEU A 49 4.63 -0.41 -3.54
CA LEU A 49 5.14 -0.93 -2.26
C LEU A 49 5.34 -2.45 -2.30
N GLU A 50 4.46 -3.21 -2.94
CA GLU A 50 4.63 -4.66 -3.11
C GLU A 50 5.93 -5.01 -3.86
N ILE A 51 6.25 -4.28 -4.92
CA ILE A 51 7.47 -4.51 -5.70
C ILE A 51 8.70 -4.20 -4.84
N LEU A 52 8.72 -3.04 -4.17
CA LEU A 52 9.85 -2.60 -3.34
C LEU A 52 10.08 -3.55 -2.16
N SER A 53 9.02 -3.97 -1.47
CA SER A 53 9.08 -4.96 -0.39
C SER A 53 9.64 -6.30 -0.85
N LYS A 54 9.22 -6.80 -2.03
CA LYS A 54 9.73 -8.05 -2.59
C LYS A 54 11.24 -7.97 -2.88
N VAL A 55 11.69 -6.87 -3.49
CA VAL A 55 13.11 -6.64 -3.76
C VAL A 55 13.89 -6.56 -2.45
N ASN A 56 13.44 -5.74 -1.50
CA ASN A 56 14.13 -5.58 -0.21
C ASN A 56 14.24 -6.90 0.56
N LYS A 57 13.18 -7.71 0.59
CA LYS A 57 13.16 -9.03 1.25
C LYS A 57 14.12 -10.03 0.59
N GLN A 58 14.15 -10.07 -0.74
CA GLN A 58 15.07 -10.93 -1.48
C GLN A 58 16.53 -10.54 -1.18
N GLU A 59 16.83 -9.24 -1.23
CA GLU A 59 18.17 -8.73 -1.01
C GLU A 59 18.61 -8.84 0.45
N PHE A 60 17.68 -8.80 1.41
CA PHE A 60 17.94 -9.16 2.80
C PHE A 60 18.40 -10.60 2.95
N THR A 61 17.71 -11.54 2.30
CA THR A 61 18.12 -12.94 2.30
C THR A 61 19.51 -13.12 1.68
N ARG A 62 19.80 -12.40 0.60
CA ARG A 62 21.14 -12.38 -0.04
C ARG A 62 22.18 -11.80 0.92
N PHE A 63 21.92 -10.63 1.50
CA PHE A 63 22.79 -9.93 2.45
C PHE A 63 23.19 -10.80 3.66
N GLN A 64 22.23 -11.56 4.23
CA GLN A 64 22.48 -12.48 5.32
C GLN A 64 23.35 -13.69 4.94
N LYS A 65 23.27 -14.16 3.69
CA LYS A 65 24.05 -15.31 3.20
C LYS A 65 25.47 -14.95 2.79
N ILE A 66 25.72 -13.72 2.36
CA ILE A 66 27.01 -13.27 1.82
C ILE A 66 28.07 -13.01 2.90
N VAL A 67 27.77 -13.24 4.19
CA VAL A 67 28.53 -12.72 5.34
C VAL A 67 30.05 -12.85 5.24
N ASN A 68 30.61 -13.81 4.48
CA ASN A 68 32.05 -13.97 4.31
C ASN A 68 32.57 -14.22 2.86
N HIS A 69 31.81 -14.02 1.78
CA HIS A 69 32.19 -14.58 0.46
C HIS A 69 32.59 -13.58 -0.63
N ILE A 70 31.99 -12.38 -0.66
CA ILE A 70 32.23 -11.41 -1.74
C ILE A 70 32.44 -10.02 -1.12
N PRO A 71 33.68 -9.49 -1.13
CA PRO A 71 33.95 -8.12 -0.71
C PRO A 71 33.13 -7.10 -1.52
N GLY A 72 32.61 -6.06 -0.87
CA GLY A 72 31.86 -4.96 -1.52
C GLY A 72 30.38 -5.26 -1.85
N GLU A 73 29.96 -6.52 -1.84
CA GLU A 73 28.59 -6.91 -2.19
C GLU A 73 27.54 -6.37 -1.20
N ARG A 74 27.88 -6.29 0.08
CA ARG A 74 27.00 -5.66 1.10
C ARG A 74 26.84 -4.17 0.87
N GLU A 75 27.92 -3.49 0.48
CA GLU A 75 27.89 -2.06 0.16
C GLU A 75 27.06 -1.82 -1.10
N PHE A 76 27.20 -2.68 -2.12
CA PHE A 76 26.36 -2.64 -3.31
C PHE A 76 24.87 -2.77 -2.97
N ILE A 77 24.48 -3.76 -2.14
CA ILE A 77 23.09 -3.93 -1.71
C ILE A 77 22.58 -2.70 -0.95
N GLU A 78 23.37 -2.17 -0.01
CA GLU A 78 23.00 -0.98 0.75
C GLU A 78 22.81 0.25 -0.15
N GLN A 79 23.78 0.56 -1.00
CA GLN A 79 23.81 1.79 -1.81
C GLN A 79 22.90 1.72 -3.04
N SER A 80 22.94 0.60 -3.77
CA SER A 80 22.30 0.49 -5.08
C SER A 80 20.86 -0.02 -5.01
N ILE A 81 20.48 -0.66 -3.90
CA ILE A 81 19.16 -1.29 -3.76
C ILE A 81 18.41 -0.69 -2.58
N TRP A 82 18.93 -0.82 -1.36
CA TRP A 82 18.16 -0.46 -0.17
C TRP A 82 18.00 1.04 0.01
N TYR A 83 19.05 1.83 -0.21
CA TYR A 83 18.95 3.28 -0.12
C TYR A 83 17.89 3.86 -1.07
N PRO A 84 17.92 3.61 -2.39
CA PRO A 84 16.87 4.11 -3.28
C PRO A 84 15.49 3.53 -2.97
N ASN A 85 15.39 2.25 -2.61
CA ASN A 85 14.09 1.65 -2.28
C ASN A 85 13.49 2.24 -1.00
N ASN A 86 14.29 2.47 0.03
CA ASN A 86 13.84 3.04 1.30
C ASN A 86 13.38 4.49 1.13
N LEU A 87 14.11 5.29 0.34
CA LEU A 87 13.66 6.63 -0.05
C LEU A 87 12.31 6.59 -0.78
N GLU A 88 12.15 5.66 -1.72
CA GLU A 88 10.92 5.55 -2.50
C GLU A 88 9.74 5.06 -1.66
N ILE A 89 9.94 4.06 -0.79
CA ILE A 89 8.93 3.59 0.17
C ILE A 89 8.46 4.76 1.04
N LYS A 90 9.41 5.51 1.63
CA LYS A 90 9.09 6.70 2.44
C LYS A 90 8.30 7.72 1.63
N ARG A 91 8.73 8.02 0.41
CA ARG A 91 8.06 8.97 -0.49
C ARG A 91 6.63 8.54 -0.79
N ILE A 92 6.41 7.28 -1.16
CA ILE A 92 5.07 6.75 -1.46
C ILE A 92 4.17 6.90 -0.24
N ILE A 93 4.59 6.41 0.93
CA ILE A 93 3.76 6.46 2.14
C ILE A 93 3.44 7.91 2.53
N MET A 94 4.43 8.79 2.55
CA MET A 94 4.26 10.18 2.96
C MET A 94 3.40 11.00 1.98
N THR A 95 3.52 10.74 0.67
CA THR A 95 2.82 11.55 -0.35
C THR A 95 1.46 10.98 -0.74
N GLN A 96 1.27 9.67 -0.66
CA GLN A 96 0.06 8.99 -1.15
C GLN A 96 -0.90 8.57 -0.03
N SER A 97 -0.52 8.69 1.26
CA SER A 97 -1.38 8.31 2.40
C SER A 97 -2.75 9.01 2.42
N HIS A 98 -2.87 10.19 1.81
CA HIS A 98 -4.15 10.91 1.65
C HIS A 98 -5.22 10.12 0.86
N LEU A 99 -4.80 9.11 0.09
CA LEU A 99 -5.70 8.22 -0.64
C LEU A 99 -6.34 7.15 0.27
N LEU A 100 -5.87 7.02 1.51
CA LEU A 100 -6.38 6.06 2.49
C LEU A 100 -7.35 6.72 3.46
N ASP A 101 -8.38 5.98 3.88
CA ASP A 101 -9.36 6.47 4.85
C ASP A 101 -8.73 6.70 6.23
N HIS A 102 -7.68 5.94 6.55
CA HIS A 102 -6.86 6.06 7.75
C HIS A 102 -5.45 5.54 7.46
N MET A 103 -4.47 6.04 8.22
CA MET A 103 -3.10 5.55 8.17
C MET A 103 -3.02 4.17 8.86
N PRO A 104 -2.64 3.09 8.16
CA PRO A 104 -2.44 1.78 8.78
C PRO A 104 -1.22 1.79 9.70
N ASN A 105 -1.27 1.08 10.82
CA ASN A 105 -0.14 0.96 11.74
C ASN A 105 1.07 0.31 11.05
N GLU A 106 0.83 -0.58 10.10
CA GLU A 106 1.86 -1.23 9.30
C GLU A 106 2.69 -0.21 8.49
N PHE A 107 2.08 0.90 8.06
CA PHE A 107 2.81 1.96 7.39
C PHE A 107 3.65 2.79 8.36
N LEU A 108 3.20 2.96 9.60
CA LEU A 108 3.99 3.59 10.66
C LEU A 108 5.20 2.72 11.00
N ASP A 109 5.02 1.40 11.11
CA ASP A 109 6.11 0.45 11.34
C ASP A 109 7.14 0.48 10.22
N ILE A 110 6.69 0.53 8.96
CA ILE A 110 7.58 0.69 7.80
C ILE A 110 8.34 2.01 7.87
N LEU A 111 7.65 3.13 8.14
CA LEU A 111 8.29 4.44 8.22
C LEU A 111 9.32 4.49 9.33
N ASP A 112 9.02 3.92 10.50
CA ASP A 112 9.96 3.84 11.61
C ASP A 112 11.21 3.06 11.23
N HIS A 113 11.04 1.90 10.60
CA HIS A 113 12.14 1.08 10.11
C HIS A 113 13.00 1.84 9.08
N VAL A 114 12.34 2.40 8.06
CA VAL A 114 12.99 3.12 6.96
C VAL A 114 13.72 4.37 7.45
N ASN A 115 13.11 5.16 8.33
CA ASN A 115 13.72 6.38 8.85
C ASN A 115 14.96 6.08 9.68
N LEU A 116 14.89 5.07 10.55
CA LEU A 116 16.04 4.62 11.32
C LEU A 116 17.14 4.08 10.40
N TRP A 117 16.75 3.30 9.37
CA TRP A 117 17.72 2.75 8.44
C TRP A 117 18.46 3.85 7.66
N LEU A 118 17.72 4.82 7.11
CA LEU A 118 18.29 5.96 6.37
C LEU A 118 19.20 6.80 7.27
N PHE A 119 18.78 7.09 8.50
CA PHE A 119 19.60 7.82 9.47
C PHE A 119 20.96 7.16 9.71
N VAL A 120 20.97 5.83 9.91
CA VAL A 120 22.23 5.10 10.13
C VAL A 120 23.05 5.02 8.84
N TYR A 121 22.41 4.82 7.69
CA TYR A 121 23.08 4.84 6.39
C TYR A 121 23.80 6.18 6.16
N ASP A 122 23.10 7.30 6.31
CA ASP A 122 23.67 8.64 6.13
C ASP A 122 24.84 8.86 7.10
N ALA A 123 24.70 8.45 8.36
CA ALA A 123 25.79 8.54 9.34
C ALA A 123 27.03 7.73 8.92
N LYS A 124 26.86 6.51 8.40
CA LYS A 124 27.95 5.65 7.93
C LYS A 124 28.70 6.27 6.75
N TYR A 125 27.97 6.76 5.74
CA TYR A 125 28.56 7.22 4.49
C TYR A 125 28.98 8.70 4.51
N ASP A 126 28.35 9.57 5.31
CA ASP A 126 28.76 10.98 5.44
C ASP A 126 29.95 11.17 6.39
N LYS A 127 30.01 10.43 7.50
CA LYS A 127 31.03 10.66 8.54
C LYS A 127 32.29 9.80 8.40
N LYS A 128 32.37 8.94 7.36
CA LYS A 128 33.42 7.92 7.20
C LYS A 128 33.62 7.08 8.47
N THR A 129 32.56 6.90 9.27
CA THR A 129 32.60 6.09 10.48
C THR A 129 32.20 4.67 10.14
N HIS A 130 33.06 3.69 10.48
CA HIS A 130 32.71 2.28 10.41
C HIS A 130 31.64 1.98 11.46
N HIS A 131 30.38 2.00 11.05
CA HIS A 131 29.27 1.45 11.82
C HIS A 131 28.89 0.09 11.27
N ASP A 132 28.53 -0.81 12.17
CA ASP A 132 27.99 -2.12 11.84
C ASP A 132 26.79 -1.98 10.90
N HIS A 133 26.61 -2.98 10.04
CA HIS A 133 25.57 -2.96 9.03
C HIS A 133 24.17 -2.79 9.63
N VAL A 134 23.42 -1.84 9.06
CA VAL A 134 22.18 -1.28 9.61
C VAL A 134 21.08 -2.32 9.86
N TYR A 135 21.05 -3.38 9.05
CA TYR A 135 20.05 -4.45 9.14
C TYR A 135 20.34 -5.52 10.20
N ALA A 136 21.54 -5.53 10.80
CA ALA A 136 22.02 -6.63 11.64
C ALA A 136 22.64 -6.20 12.97
N GLY A 137 22.50 -4.92 13.35
CA GLY A 137 23.06 -4.37 14.58
C GLY A 137 22.03 -4.16 15.70
N PRO A 138 22.47 -4.04 16.97
CA PRO A 138 21.62 -3.82 18.15
C PRO A 138 20.83 -2.50 18.14
N HIS A 139 21.06 -1.66 17.14
CA HIS A 139 20.42 -0.35 16.95
C HIS A 139 19.42 -0.30 15.79
N GLY A 140 19.22 -1.41 15.04
CA GLY A 140 18.24 -1.48 13.94
C GLY A 140 16.89 -2.04 14.39
N LYS A 141 15.78 -1.56 13.80
CA LYS A 141 14.50 -2.28 13.90
C LYS A 141 14.57 -3.53 13.02
N PRO A 142 13.98 -4.67 13.44
CA PRO A 142 13.88 -5.84 12.58
C PRO A 142 13.07 -5.48 11.33
N TYR A 143 13.40 -6.10 10.20
CA TYR A 143 12.64 -5.91 8.96
C TYR A 143 11.14 -6.19 9.22
N PRO A 144 10.22 -5.27 8.86
CA PRO A 144 8.81 -5.34 9.28
C PRO A 144 8.03 -6.36 8.44
N THR A 145 8.28 -7.65 8.67
CA THR A 145 7.69 -8.76 7.90
C THR A 145 6.16 -8.76 7.91
N HIS A 146 5.54 -8.37 9.02
CA HIS A 146 4.08 -8.23 9.12
C HIS A 146 3.53 -7.15 8.18
N ALA A 147 4.27 -6.06 7.98
CA ALA A 147 3.83 -4.96 7.11
C ALA A 147 3.86 -5.35 5.63
N ASP A 148 4.81 -6.19 5.23
CA ASP A 148 4.85 -6.79 3.88
C ASP A 148 3.61 -7.66 3.62
N GLU A 149 3.23 -8.49 4.58
CA GLU A 149 2.03 -9.35 4.46
C GLU A 149 0.77 -8.51 4.29
N PHE A 150 0.66 -7.41 5.03
CA PHE A 150 -0.42 -6.44 4.87
C PHE A 150 -0.46 -5.86 3.46
N ILE A 151 0.67 -5.38 2.94
CA ILE A 151 0.79 -4.81 1.59
C ILE A 151 0.35 -5.84 0.55
N PHE A 152 0.88 -7.07 0.61
CA PHE A 152 0.58 -8.12 -0.36
C PHE A 152 -0.90 -8.52 -0.33
N LYS A 153 -1.47 -8.65 0.87
CA LYS A 153 -2.89 -8.96 1.04
C LYS A 153 -3.78 -7.87 0.45
N LYS A 154 -3.48 -6.59 0.72
CA LYS A 154 -4.24 -5.45 0.18
C LYS A 154 -4.12 -5.35 -1.34
N ALA A 155 -2.91 -5.49 -1.88
CA ALA A 155 -2.68 -5.49 -3.32
C ALA A 155 -3.47 -6.60 -4.03
N SER A 156 -3.41 -7.83 -3.49
CA SER A 156 -4.17 -8.97 -4.01
C SER A 156 -5.69 -8.74 -3.95
N MET A 157 -6.18 -8.23 -2.82
CA MET A 157 -7.60 -7.94 -2.62
C MET A 157 -8.12 -6.89 -3.62
N TYR A 158 -7.38 -5.80 -3.84
CA TYR A 158 -7.79 -4.78 -4.82
C TYR A 158 -7.73 -5.30 -6.26
N ARG A 159 -6.71 -6.07 -6.64
CA ARG A 159 -6.69 -6.73 -7.96
C ARG A 159 -7.91 -7.63 -8.17
N LYS A 160 -8.29 -8.43 -7.16
CA LYS A 160 -9.50 -9.27 -7.23
C LYS A 160 -10.77 -8.44 -7.38
N LEU A 161 -10.91 -7.36 -6.61
CA LEU A 161 -12.07 -6.49 -6.66
C LEU A 161 -12.22 -5.78 -8.02
N LEU A 162 -11.11 -5.37 -8.64
CA LEU A 162 -11.11 -4.62 -9.90
C LEU A 162 -11.33 -5.50 -11.13
N ASN A 163 -11.11 -6.81 -11.00
CA ASN A 163 -11.30 -7.79 -12.07
C ASN A 163 -12.69 -8.49 -12.02
N GLN A 164 -13.60 -8.03 -11.14
CA GLN A 164 -14.99 -8.50 -10.99
C GLN A 164 -15.99 -7.53 -11.60
#